data_AF-A0AAD5UN81-F1
#
_entry.id   AF-A0AAD5UN81-F1
#
_cell.length_a   1.000
_cell.length_b   1.000
_cell.length_c   1.000
_cell.angle_alpha   90.00
_cell.angle_beta   90.00
_cell.angle_gamma   90.00
#
_symmetry.space_group_name_H-M   'P 1'
#
loop_
_entity.id
_entity.type
_entity.pdbx_description
1 polymer ?
#
loop_
_entity_poly.entity_id
_entity_poly.type
_entity_poly.pdbx_seq_one_letter_code
_entity_poly.pdbx_strand_id
1 'polypeptide(L)'
;MASNARKREANGPIDTRTVVEAADVMEETDLLVRNVEPVHTITPEAAASDAQQMTMLEALLGDDEEATLIAWEWAEGRRGKEAVEALGMDKNQYEAARKRLVRKLETMEDERRNG
;
A
#
# COMPACT_ATOMS: atom_id res chain seq x y z
N MET A 1 43.33 -22.63 13.37
CA MET A 1 43.47 -21.17 13.16
C MET A 1 42.58 -20.44 14.17
N ALA A 2 43.14 -20.10 15.33
CA ALA A 2 42.46 -19.39 16.42
C ALA A 2 43.07 -17.99 16.61
N SER A 3 43.05 -17.17 15.56
CA SER A 3 43.74 -15.86 15.54
C SER A 3 42.84 -14.66 15.27
N ASN A 4 41.63 -14.84 14.72
CA ASN A 4 40.78 -13.69 14.34
C ASN A 4 39.80 -13.25 15.44
N ALA A 5 39.40 -14.14 16.35
CA ALA A 5 38.48 -13.82 17.44
C ALA A 5 39.14 -12.89 18.48
N ARG A 6 40.34 -13.23 18.97
CA ARG A 6 41.05 -12.42 19.98
C ARG A 6 41.42 -11.01 19.50
N LYS A 7 41.71 -10.84 18.21
CA LYS A 7 42.10 -9.54 17.65
C LYS A 7 40.90 -8.59 17.52
N ARG A 8 39.69 -9.13 17.28
CA ARG A 8 38.43 -8.36 17.33
C ARG A 8 38.06 -7.96 18.75
N GLU A 9 38.37 -8.79 19.74
CA GLU A 9 38.08 -8.49 21.14
C GLU A 9 39.01 -7.40 21.70
N ALA A 10 40.27 -7.33 21.26
CA ALA A 10 41.22 -6.33 21.74
C ALA A 10 41.14 -4.96 21.02
N ASN A 11 40.77 -4.93 19.73
CA ASN A 11 40.79 -3.72 18.89
C ASN A 11 39.44 -3.39 18.24
N GLY A 12 38.37 -4.10 18.63
CA GLY A 12 37.03 -3.85 18.12
C GLY A 12 36.43 -2.59 18.75
N PRO A 13 35.53 -1.88 18.03
CA PRO A 13 34.87 -0.69 18.56
C PRO A 13 33.83 -0.99 19.66
N ILE A 14 33.62 -2.26 19.99
CA ILE A 14 32.63 -2.73 20.96
C ILE A 14 33.40 -3.29 22.16
N ASP A 15 33.34 -2.59 23.29
CA ASP A 15 33.83 -3.10 24.56
C ASP A 15 32.79 -4.04 25.17
N THR A 16 33.06 -5.34 25.06
CA THR A 16 32.19 -6.41 25.57
C THR A 16 32.24 -6.58 27.10
N ARG A 17 33.11 -5.84 27.80
CA ARG A 17 33.21 -5.86 29.26
C ARG A 17 32.54 -4.67 29.94
N THR A 18 31.88 -3.81 29.17
CA THR A 18 31.06 -2.72 29.71
C THR A 18 29.92 -3.32 30.55
N VAL A 19 29.96 -3.07 31.86
CA VAL A 19 28.84 -3.38 32.76
C VAL A 19 27.79 -2.30 32.56
N VAL A 20 26.63 -2.68 32.00
CA VAL A 20 25.47 -1.80 31.88
C VAL A 20 24.75 -1.81 33.22
N GLU A 21 24.66 -0.66 33.87
CA GLU A 21 23.78 -0.47 35.02
C GLU A 21 22.35 -0.73 34.55
N ALA A 22 21.63 -1.64 35.22
CA ALA A 22 20.24 -1.90 34.87
C ALA A 22 19.46 -0.61 35.12
N ALA A 23 18.93 -0.01 34.05
CA ALA A 23 17.99 1.10 34.19
C ALA A 23 16.82 0.62 35.06
N ASP A 24 16.45 1.42 36.05
CA ASP A 24 15.29 1.15 36.89
C ASP A 24 14.10 0.79 35.99
N VAL A 25 13.45 -0.33 36.29
CA VAL A 25 12.25 -0.74 35.57
C VAL A 25 11.19 0.32 35.86
N MET A 26 10.95 1.20 34.89
CA MET A 26 9.89 2.20 34.96
C MET A 26 8.57 1.45 35.20
N GLU A 27 7.82 1.86 36.22
CA GLU A 27 6.50 1.29 36.51
C GLU A 27 5.59 1.42 35.29
N GLU A 28 4.68 0.48 35.08
CA GLU A 28 3.74 0.42 33.94
C GLU A 28 2.93 1.73 33.77
N THR A 29 2.84 2.54 34.83
CA THR A 29 2.21 3.87 34.86
C THR A 29 3.01 4.99 34.18
N ASP A 30 4.31 4.80 33.95
CA ASP A 30 5.18 5.74 33.24
C ASP A 30 5.23 5.48 31.72
N LEU A 31 4.49 4.49 31.23
CA LEU A 31 4.20 4.37 29.82
C LEU A 31 3.30 5.55 29.42
N LEU A 32 3.92 6.64 28.97
CA LEU A 32 3.30 7.65 28.14
C LEU A 32 2.74 6.94 26.90
N VAL A 33 1.52 6.41 27.02
CA VAL A 33 0.71 5.98 25.89
C VAL A 33 0.45 7.26 25.10
N ARG A 34 1.32 7.52 24.12
CA ARG A 34 1.08 8.53 23.09
C ARG A 34 -0.18 8.07 22.38
N ASN A 35 -1.32 8.64 22.77
CA ASN A 35 -2.55 8.61 21.99
C ASN A 35 -2.24 9.33 20.68
N VAL A 36 -1.76 8.59 19.69
CA VAL A 36 -1.61 9.09 18.33
C VAL A 36 -3.00 8.98 17.72
N GLU A 37 -3.75 10.08 17.73
CA GLU A 37 -4.92 10.19 16.87
C GLU A 37 -4.43 10.32 15.43
N PRO A 38 -4.80 9.41 14.52
CA PRO A 38 -4.47 9.55 13.11
C PRO A 38 -5.20 10.78 12.57
N VAL A 39 -4.48 11.88 12.38
CA VAL A 39 -5.01 13.04 11.66
C VAL A 39 -4.97 12.69 10.18
N HIS A 40 -6.14 12.44 9.59
CA HIS A 40 -6.29 12.34 8.14
C HIS A 40 -6.13 13.74 7.52
N THR A 41 -4.90 14.14 7.24
CA THR A 41 -4.62 15.37 6.50
C THR A 41 -4.63 15.07 4.99
N ILE A 42 -5.70 15.47 4.30
CA ILE A 42 -5.69 15.54 2.83
C ILE A 42 -5.11 16.91 2.47
N THR A 43 -3.96 16.92 1.80
CA THR A 43 -3.39 18.17 1.31
C THR A 43 -4.13 18.64 0.04
N PRO A 44 -4.13 19.94 -0.28
CA PRO A 44 -4.71 20.43 -1.53
C PRO A 44 -4.14 19.74 -2.77
N GLU A 45 -2.84 19.43 -2.76
CA GLU A 45 -2.15 18.71 -3.84
C GLU A 45 -2.67 17.27 -3.98
N ALA A 46 -2.92 16.59 -2.86
CA ALA A 46 -3.50 15.24 -2.87
C ALA A 46 -4.93 15.27 -3.45
N ALA A 47 -5.76 16.22 -3.00
CA ALA A 47 -7.12 16.37 -3.53
C ALA A 47 -7.13 16.70 -5.03
N ALA A 48 -6.23 17.56 -5.49
CA ALA A 48 -6.07 17.86 -6.92
C ALA A 48 -5.61 16.64 -7.73
N SER A 49 -4.67 15.86 -7.18
CA SER A 49 -4.19 14.62 -7.82
C SER A 49 -5.29 13.58 -7.94
N ASP A 50 -6.08 13.36 -6.88
CA ASP A 50 -7.19 12.41 -6.90
C ASP A 50 -8.24 12.80 -7.94
N ALA A 51 -8.58 14.09 -8.03
CA ALA A 51 -9.51 14.60 -9.04
C ALA A 51 -8.98 14.38 -10.47
N GLN A 52 -7.69 14.64 -10.71
CA GLN A 52 -7.06 14.38 -12.01
C GLN A 52 -7.06 12.90 -12.37
N GLN A 53 -6.76 12.02 -11.41
CA GLN A 53 -6.79 10.57 -11.62
C GLN A 53 -8.20 10.06 -11.94
N MET A 54 -9.23 10.60 -11.27
CA MET A 54 -10.61 10.24 -11.57
C MET A 54 -11.01 10.64 -12.99
N THR A 55 -10.70 11.86 -13.43
CA THR A 55 -10.98 12.31 -14.80
C THR A 55 -10.27 11.46 -15.85
N MET A 56 -9.01 11.08 -15.58
CA MET A 56 -8.26 10.20 -16.49
C MET A 56 -8.87 8.80 -16.56
N LEU A 57 -9.29 8.25 -15.42
CA LEU A 57 -9.97 6.96 -15.35
C LEU A 57 -11.29 6.98 -16.14
N GLU A 58 -12.11 8.00 -15.97
CA GLU A 58 -13.37 8.17 -16.70
C GLU A 58 -13.15 8.24 -18.21
N ALA A 59 -12.16 9.01 -18.66
CA ALA A 59 -11.81 9.11 -20.07
C ALA A 59 -11.30 7.77 -20.64
N LEU A 60 -10.50 7.03 -19.86
CA LEU A 60 -9.94 5.74 -20.25
C LEU A 60 -10.99 4.63 -20.36
N LEU A 61 -12.07 4.72 -19.58
CA LEU A 61 -13.14 3.71 -19.53
C LEU A 61 -14.36 4.06 -20.37
N GLY A 62 -14.47 5.30 -20.87
CA GLY A 62 -15.68 5.80 -21.55
C GLY A 62 -16.15 5.03 -22.79
N ASP A 63 -15.31 4.18 -23.39
CA ASP A 63 -15.64 3.33 -24.54
C ASP A 63 -15.88 1.85 -24.18
N ASP A 64 -15.72 1.45 -22.91
CA ASP A 64 -15.84 0.07 -22.44
C ASP A 64 -16.80 0.01 -21.23
N GLU A 65 -18.09 -0.09 -21.53
CA GLU A 65 -19.17 -0.12 -20.53
C GLU A 65 -19.00 -1.27 -19.53
N GLU A 66 -18.61 -2.46 -20.00
CA GLU A 66 -18.41 -3.62 -19.12
C GLU A 66 -17.22 -3.41 -18.16
N ALA A 67 -16.10 -2.86 -18.65
CA ALA A 67 -14.97 -2.52 -17.80
C ALA A 67 -15.34 -1.44 -16.77
N THR A 68 -16.17 -0.47 -17.18
CA THR A 68 -16.71 0.58 -16.30
C THR A 68 -17.54 -0.01 -15.17
N LEU A 69 -18.48 -0.90 -15.49
CA LEU A 69 -19.30 -1.59 -14.49
C LEU A 69 -18.46 -2.36 -13.46
N ILE A 70 -17.42 -3.07 -13.93
CA ILE A 70 -16.51 -3.78 -13.03
C ILE A 70 -15.72 -2.81 -12.14
N ALA A 71 -15.30 -1.66 -12.67
CA ALA A 71 -14.60 -0.64 -11.88
C ALA A 71 -15.48 -0.09 -10.74
N TRP A 72 -16.77 0.10 -10.97
CA TRP A 72 -17.73 0.50 -9.93
C TRP A 72 -17.90 -0.55 -8.85
N GLU A 73 -18.09 -1.82 -9.22
CA GLU A 73 -18.16 -2.92 -8.25
C GLU A 73 -16.90 -3.00 -7.38
N TRP A 74 -15.74 -2.74 -8.01
CA TRP A 74 -14.46 -2.72 -7.32
C TRP A 74 -14.34 -1.55 -6.33
N ALA A 75 -14.86 -0.38 -6.69
CA ALA A 75 -14.94 0.79 -5.81
C ALA A 75 -15.89 0.55 -4.62
N GLU A 76 -16.95 -0.22 -4.82
CA GLU A 76 -17.86 -0.67 -3.76
C GLU A 76 -17.31 -1.86 -2.94
N GLY A 77 -16.10 -2.34 -3.28
CA GLY A 77 -15.42 -3.41 -2.55
C GLY A 77 -15.79 -4.83 -2.99
N ARG A 78 -16.72 -5.00 -3.93
CA ARG A 78 -17.15 -6.31 -4.44
C ARG A 78 -16.19 -6.86 -5.48
N ARG A 79 -15.87 -8.15 -5.39
CA ARG A 79 -14.86 -8.81 -6.25
C ARG A 79 -15.28 -10.21 -6.68
N GLY A 80 -14.75 -10.66 -7.81
CA GLY A 80 -14.87 -12.04 -8.26
C GLY A 80 -16.34 -12.47 -8.38
N LYS A 81 -16.69 -13.59 -7.73
CA LYS A 81 -18.04 -14.17 -7.81
C LYS A 81 -19.13 -13.20 -7.34
N GLU A 82 -18.86 -12.40 -6.30
CA GLU A 82 -19.82 -11.42 -5.79
C GLU A 82 -20.13 -10.33 -6.81
N ALA A 83 -19.10 -9.80 -7.49
CA ALA A 83 -19.27 -8.83 -8.56
C ALA A 83 -19.95 -9.44 -9.81
N VAL A 84 -19.64 -10.71 -10.13
CA VAL A 84 -20.32 -11.44 -11.22
C VAL A 84 -21.82 -11.55 -10.94
N GLU A 85 -22.20 -11.90 -9.72
CA GLU A 85 -23.60 -12.00 -9.30
C GLU A 85 -24.29 -10.63 -9.28
N ALA A 86 -23.63 -9.60 -8.75
CA ALA A 86 -24.18 -8.24 -8.69
C ALA A 86 -24.43 -7.65 -10.09
N LEU A 87 -23.52 -7.88 -11.04
CA LEU A 87 -23.63 -7.39 -12.41
C LEU A 87 -24.51 -8.26 -13.32
N GLY A 88 -24.90 -9.46 -12.87
CA GLY A 88 -25.61 -10.43 -13.70
C GLY A 88 -24.83 -10.88 -14.94
N MET A 89 -23.50 -10.74 -14.92
CA MET A 89 -22.64 -11.11 -16.03
C MET A 89 -22.38 -12.62 -16.06
N ASP A 90 -22.12 -13.16 -17.25
CA ASP A 90 -21.54 -14.48 -17.32
C ASP A 90 -20.05 -14.45 -16.91
N LYS A 91 -19.54 -15.60 -16.45
CA LYS A 91 -18.17 -15.69 -15.94
C LYS A 91 -17.11 -15.32 -16.99
N ASN A 92 -17.33 -15.67 -18.26
CA ASN A 92 -16.37 -15.40 -19.32
C ASN A 92 -16.39 -13.92 -19.71
N GLN A 93 -17.58 -13.31 -19.79
CA GLN A 93 -17.78 -11.87 -19.99
C GLN A 93 -17.09 -11.07 -18.89
N TYR A 94 -17.35 -11.41 -17.62
CA TYR A 94 -16.69 -10.76 -16.48
C TYR A 94 -15.16 -10.87 -16.56
N GLU A 95 -14.62 -12.06 -16.81
CA GLU A 95 -13.17 -12.25 -16.89
C GLU A 95 -12.55 -11.52 -18.09
N ALA A 96 -13.25 -11.46 -19.23
CA ALA A 96 -12.80 -10.70 -20.38
C ALA A 96 -12.75 -9.19 -20.09
N ALA A 97 -13.84 -8.64 -19.56
CA ALA A 97 -13.94 -7.23 -19.20
C ALA A 97 -12.96 -6.85 -18.07
N ARG A 98 -12.81 -7.71 -17.05
CA ARG A 98 -11.81 -7.54 -15.98
C ARG A 98 -10.38 -7.45 -16.54
N LYS A 99 -10.02 -8.33 -17.50
CA LYS A 99 -8.69 -8.28 -18.13
C LYS A 99 -8.49 -6.99 -18.94
N ARG A 100 -9.52 -6.49 -19.62
CA ARG A 100 -9.44 -5.20 -20.33
C ARG A 100 -9.27 -4.06 -19.35
N LEU A 101 -10.05 -4.01 -18.27
CA LEU A 101 -9.91 -3.04 -17.18
C LEU A 101 -8.49 -3.02 -16.62
N VAL A 102 -7.95 -4.19 -16.26
CA VAL A 102 -6.59 -4.29 -15.70
C VAL A 102 -5.55 -3.73 -16.65
N ARG A 103 -5.59 -4.08 -17.95
CA ARG A 103 -4.64 -3.56 -18.93
C ARG A 103 -4.74 -2.04 -19.09
N LYS A 104 -5.95 -1.49 -19.09
CA LYS A 104 -6.16 -0.04 -19.14
C LYS A 104 -5.50 0.64 -17.93
N LEU A 105 -5.75 0.13 -16.72
CA LEU A 105 -5.15 0.65 -15.49
C LEU A 105 -3.61 0.53 -15.47
N GLU A 106 -3.05 -0.57 -16.00
CA GLU A 106 -1.61 -0.74 -16.15
C GLU A 106 -1.00 0.34 -17.05
N THR A 107 -1.61 0.62 -18.20
CA THR A 107 -1.17 1.71 -19.10
C THR A 107 -1.19 3.06 -18.39
N MET A 108 -2.25 3.35 -17.64
CA MET A 108 -2.38 4.59 -16.86
C MET A 108 -1.28 4.74 -15.80
N GLU A 109 -0.93 3.65 -15.12
CA GLU A 109 0.16 3.62 -14.13
C GLU A 109 1.53 3.77 -14.79
N ASP A 110 1.74 3.18 -15.97
CA ASP A 110 2.97 3.33 -16.74
C ASP A 110 3.17 4.78 -17.23
N GLU A 111 2.10 5.43 -17.71
CA GLU A 111 2.13 6.86 -18.07
C GLU A 111 2.48 7.74 -16.87
N ARG A 112 1.92 7.43 -15.69
CA ARG A 112 2.22 8.15 -14.44
C ARG A 112 3.68 8.00 -14.00
N ARG A 113 4.31 6.85 -14.28
CA ARG A 113 5.73 6.59 -13.91
C ARG A 113 6.72 7.21 -14.87
N ASN A 114 6.33 7.37 -16.13
CA ASN A 114 7.22 7.82 -17.20
C ASN A 114 7.07 9.32 -17.55
N GLY A 115 6.00 9.97 -17.08
CA GLY A 115 5.80 11.43 -17.16
C GLY A 115 6.40 12.17 -15.97
#